data_AF-A0A7C8CZB4-F1
#
_entry.id   AF-A0A7C8CZB4-F1
#
_cell.length_a   1.000
_cell.length_b   1.000
_cell.length_c   1.000
_cell.angle_alpha   90.00
_cell.angle_beta   90.00
_cell.angle_gamma   90.00
#
_symmetry.space_group_name_H-M   'P 1'
#
loop_
_entity.id
_entity.type
_entity.pdbx_description
1 polymer ?
#
loop_
_entity_poly.entity_id
_entity_poly.type
_entity_poly.pdbx_seq_one_letter_code
_entity_poly.pdbx_strand_id
1 'polypeptide(L)'
;FAAMVYRTYHHALAEACQQALNIGGGDALLIDLHGHAHPQDWVEVGHLLRAAELAVPDEELEDYQWIRGPRSAGALLQEVGIQAVPSPQFPHPDGKKYFSGGHITRHYRKNGMRTLQFELPWSVRKESGRPTGVPALSEAITGLMQQWKIEPKVSEKKVSIRPKRPNVILVMTDDQGYGDLGFHGNPVIRTPNLDALARESARLDPFYVSPVCAPTRASLMTGRSHQRTRAIDTYIGRAMMDTDEVTIAEIMRDAGYATGIFGKWHLGDCYPMRPGDQGFEKSLVHRGGGIGQPSDPVGGERKYTDPILMDNGVARQMKGYCTDIYFDEALKFARQAHQQDKPFLAVITDNCPHGPWHDVPAEEMALYEGVDLSVASFPQEKGAPLRGKWNQDQVRRTYAMITNIDENIGQMIEQIDAMGIGEQTLVLFFTDNGPEGRRFVSGYRGSKSSTLEGGVRSPLFARWKGHLKPGARTGRVAAHIDILPTVLEACSVPLPDGLKIDGVSFLAELENRQVKRDPRT
;
A
#
# COMPACT_ATOMS: atom_id res chain seq x y z
N PHE A 1 10.49 -0.52 27.82
CA PHE A 1 9.82 0.66 28.40
C PHE A 1 9.84 1.86 27.47
N ALA A 2 11.01 2.37 27.05
CA ALA A 2 11.12 3.46 26.06
C ALA A 2 10.35 3.21 24.76
N ALA A 3 10.49 2.02 24.15
CA ALA A 3 9.73 1.65 22.93
C ALA A 3 8.19 1.52 23.12
N MET A 4 7.74 1.28 24.35
CA MET A 4 6.30 1.23 24.68
C MET A 4 5.76 2.65 24.82
N VAL A 5 6.48 3.51 25.54
CA VAL A 5 6.18 4.95 25.65
C VAL A 5 6.20 5.61 24.27
N TYR A 6 7.20 5.30 23.43
CA TYR A 6 7.32 5.78 22.05
C TYR A 6 6.07 5.44 21.21
N ARG A 7 5.62 4.18 21.25
CA ARG A 7 4.45 3.74 20.46
C ARG A 7 3.14 4.35 20.95
N THR A 8 2.91 4.36 22.26
CA THR A 8 1.70 4.98 22.84
C THR A 8 1.68 6.48 22.57
N TYR A 9 2.84 7.13 22.59
CA TYR A 9 2.97 8.56 22.34
C TYR A 9 2.75 8.94 20.87
N HIS A 10 3.39 8.26 19.91
CA HIS A 10 3.17 8.53 18.48
C HIS A 10 1.72 8.24 18.05
N HIS A 11 1.06 7.28 18.69
CA HIS A 11 -0.36 7.00 18.44
C HIS A 11 -1.24 8.17 18.91
N ALA A 12 -1.03 8.67 20.14
CA ALA A 12 -1.75 9.83 20.66
C ALA A 12 -1.48 11.11 19.83
N LEU A 13 -0.25 11.30 19.36
CA LEU A 13 0.12 12.42 18.48
C LEU A 13 -0.57 12.33 17.13
N ALA A 14 -0.61 11.14 16.52
CA ALA A 14 -1.30 10.91 15.26
C ALA A 14 -2.82 11.16 15.40
N GLU A 15 -3.44 10.71 16.49
CA GLU A 15 -4.84 10.99 16.79
C GLU A 15 -5.12 12.48 16.97
N ALA A 16 -4.26 13.21 17.69
CA ALA A 16 -4.38 14.66 17.89
C ALA A 16 -4.25 15.44 16.57
N CYS A 17 -3.27 15.08 15.72
CA CYS A 17 -3.11 15.66 14.39
C CYS A 17 -4.33 15.38 13.50
N GLN A 18 -4.86 14.16 13.54
CA GLN A 18 -6.05 13.78 12.76
C GLN A 18 -7.30 14.52 13.24
N GLN A 19 -7.47 14.70 14.55
CA GLN A 19 -8.56 15.50 15.12
C GLN A 19 -8.47 16.97 14.69
N ALA A 20 -7.26 17.54 14.61
CA ALA A 20 -7.10 18.92 14.21
C ALA A 20 -7.31 19.17 12.71
N LEU A 21 -6.89 18.24 11.84
CA LEU A 21 -7.20 18.25 10.40
C LEU A 21 -8.71 18.25 10.15
N ASN A 22 -9.48 17.60 11.04
CA ASN A 22 -10.94 17.58 10.97
C ASN A 22 -11.62 18.86 11.48
N ILE A 23 -10.91 19.71 12.24
CA ILE A 23 -11.48 20.89 12.91
C ILE A 23 -11.18 22.20 12.16
N GLY A 24 -10.06 22.31 11.45
CA GLY A 24 -9.59 23.57 10.88
C GLY A 24 -9.33 23.48 9.39
N GLY A 25 -10.26 23.96 8.57
CA GLY A 25 -10.02 24.22 7.16
C GLY A 25 -8.94 25.30 6.96
N GLY A 26 -7.66 24.89 6.97
CA GLY A 26 -6.59 25.61 6.28
C GLY A 26 -5.41 26.12 7.11
N ASP A 27 -5.54 26.47 8.39
CA ASP A 27 -4.45 27.16 9.10
C ASP A 27 -4.23 26.68 10.55
N ALA A 28 -3.34 25.70 10.69
CA ALA A 28 -2.80 25.23 11.96
C ALA A 28 -1.26 25.28 11.96
N LEU A 29 -0.67 25.58 13.11
CA LEU A 29 0.77 25.60 13.37
C LEU A 29 1.17 24.36 14.18
N LEU A 30 1.96 23.48 13.60
CA LEU A 30 2.57 22.35 14.33
C LEU A 30 3.89 22.82 14.97
N ILE A 31 3.99 22.76 16.29
CA ILE A 31 5.19 22.95 17.11
C ILE A 31 5.81 21.57 17.36
N ASP A 32 6.93 21.28 16.72
CA ASP A 32 7.64 20.01 16.88
C ASP A 32 8.79 20.16 17.88
N LEU A 33 8.68 19.62 19.09
CA LEU A 33 9.67 19.73 20.17
C LEU A 33 10.60 18.51 20.16
N HIS A 34 11.91 18.73 20.02
CA HIS A 34 12.91 17.67 20.02
C HIS A 34 13.59 17.61 21.40
N GLY A 35 13.55 16.43 22.04
CA GLY A 35 14.18 16.18 23.33
C GLY A 35 15.19 15.03 23.27
N HIS A 36 16.37 15.25 23.85
CA HIS A 36 17.38 14.20 24.00
C HIS A 36 17.19 13.44 25.31
N ALA A 37 16.98 12.12 25.23
CA ALA A 37 16.93 11.26 26.42
C ALA A 37 18.26 10.52 26.67
N HIS A 38 19.09 10.33 25.63
CA HIS A 38 20.42 9.70 25.68
C HIS A 38 21.19 10.01 24.38
N PRO A 39 22.54 10.00 24.32
CA PRO A 39 23.31 10.26 23.08
C PRO A 39 23.03 9.33 21.87
N GLN A 40 22.12 8.35 21.99
CA GLN A 40 21.70 7.47 20.90
C GLN A 40 20.16 7.39 20.75
N ASP A 41 19.38 8.10 21.57
CA ASP A 41 17.91 8.04 21.55
C ASP A 41 17.31 9.45 21.44
N TRP A 42 16.63 9.68 20.31
CA TRP A 42 15.88 10.90 20.01
C TRP A 42 14.41 10.69 20.40
N VAL A 43 13.81 11.68 21.07
CA VAL A 43 12.36 11.68 21.34
C VAL A 43 11.77 12.95 20.74
N GLU A 44 10.95 12.77 19.70
CA GLU A 44 10.15 13.83 19.08
C GLU A 44 8.84 14.00 19.84
N VAL A 45 8.45 15.26 20.11
CA VAL A 45 7.23 15.62 20.83
C VAL A 45 6.53 16.75 20.07
N GLY A 46 5.52 16.44 19.26
CA GLY A 46 4.74 17.46 18.52
C GLY A 46 3.52 17.99 19.30
N HIS A 47 3.21 19.27 19.17
CA HIS A 47 1.97 19.90 19.63
C HIS A 47 1.41 20.84 18.56
N LEU A 48 0.10 20.96 18.46
CA LEU A 48 -0.55 21.76 17.41
C LEU A 48 -1.27 22.98 18.02
N LEU A 49 -0.96 24.17 17.51
CA LEU A 49 -1.64 25.44 17.84
C LEU A 49 -2.42 25.95 16.62
N ARG A 50 -3.43 26.81 16.84
CA ARG A 50 -4.09 27.52 15.74
C ARG A 50 -3.26 28.73 15.33
N ALA A 51 -3.01 28.91 14.03
CA ALA A 51 -2.21 30.02 13.52
C ALA A 51 -2.84 31.39 13.83
N ALA A 52 -4.16 31.47 13.95
CA ALA A 52 -4.88 32.71 14.26
C ALA A 52 -4.60 33.29 15.67
N GLU A 53 -3.97 32.53 16.57
CA GLU A 53 -3.66 32.95 17.95
C GLU A 53 -2.21 33.44 18.11
N LEU A 54 -1.36 33.22 17.10
CA LEU A 54 0.01 33.72 17.03
C LEU A 54 0.07 34.86 16.03
N ALA A 55 -0.25 36.07 16.48
CA ALA A 55 -0.09 37.29 15.68
C ALA A 55 1.40 37.65 15.56
N VAL A 56 2.17 36.89 14.77
CA VAL A 56 3.58 37.16 14.45
C VAL A 56 3.71 37.21 12.93
N PRO A 57 4.11 38.34 12.33
CA PRO A 57 4.35 38.46 10.89
C PRO A 57 5.43 37.48 10.41
N ASP A 58 5.29 36.97 9.17
CA ASP A 58 6.25 36.01 8.58
C ASP A 58 7.69 36.58 8.55
N GLU A 59 7.84 37.90 8.45
CA GLU A 59 9.10 38.64 8.44
C GLU A 59 9.83 38.62 9.80
N GLU A 60 9.11 38.53 10.92
CA GLU A 60 9.69 38.46 12.28
C GLU A 60 10.13 37.04 12.67
N LEU A 61 9.75 36.02 11.89
CA LEU A 61 10.16 34.63 12.10
C LEU A 61 11.52 34.33 11.47
N GLU A 62 11.98 35.15 10.52
CA GLU A 62 13.30 35.00 9.88
C GLU A 62 14.44 35.60 10.70
N ASP A 63 14.13 36.52 11.64
CA ASP A 63 15.11 37.18 12.50
C ASP A 63 15.24 36.47 13.86
N TYR A 64 16.26 35.61 13.99
CA TYR A 64 16.48 34.66 15.10
C TYR A 64 16.86 35.33 16.45
N GLN A 65 15.99 36.16 17.03
CA GLN A 65 16.19 36.78 18.36
C GLN A 65 15.23 36.31 19.46
N TRP A 66 14.59 35.15 19.32
CA TRP A 66 13.69 34.58 20.36
C TRP A 66 14.43 33.95 21.56
N ILE A 67 15.76 34.04 21.61
CA ILE A 67 16.60 33.35 22.60
C ILE A 67 16.64 34.10 23.95
N ARG A 68 16.23 35.37 24.04
CA ARG A 68 16.30 36.17 25.30
C ARG A 68 15.15 37.15 25.53
N GLY A 69 13.93 36.78 25.13
CA GLY A 69 12.74 37.59 25.37
C GLY A 69 11.84 37.05 26.50
N PRO A 70 10.99 37.89 27.10
CA PRO A 70 9.93 37.48 28.03
C PRO A 70 8.91 36.49 27.41
N ARG A 71 8.98 36.25 26.09
CA ARG A 71 8.18 35.28 25.34
C ARG A 71 8.95 34.02 24.91
N SER A 72 10.16 33.80 25.44
CA SER A 72 10.91 32.56 25.18
C SER A 72 10.21 31.35 25.81
N ALA A 73 10.40 30.16 25.24
CA ALA A 73 9.83 28.92 25.81
C ALA A 73 10.30 28.70 27.26
N GLY A 74 11.53 29.11 27.60
CA GLY A 74 12.04 29.08 28.97
C GLY A 74 11.31 30.03 29.92
N ALA A 75 10.93 31.23 29.45
CA ALA A 75 10.15 32.19 30.24
C ALA A 75 8.70 31.73 30.46
N LEU A 76 8.07 31.18 29.43
CA LEU A 76 6.71 30.62 29.49
C LEU A 76 6.63 29.40 30.45
N LEU A 77 7.67 28.57 30.49
CA LEU A 77 7.74 27.44 31.43
C LEU A 77 7.93 27.89 32.89
N GLN A 78 8.62 29.01 33.13
CA GLN A 78 8.76 29.57 34.48
C GLN A 78 7.45 30.14 35.03
N GLU A 79 6.59 30.71 34.18
CA GLU A 79 5.27 31.23 34.60
C GLU A 79 4.35 30.14 35.17
N VAL A 80 4.53 28.88 34.76
CA VAL A 80 3.79 27.71 35.28
C VAL A 80 4.55 26.93 36.35
N GLY A 81 5.58 27.54 36.97
CA GLY A 81 6.29 26.98 38.12
C GLY A 81 7.32 25.91 37.76
N ILE A 82 7.80 25.85 36.51
CA ILE A 82 8.82 24.91 36.05
C ILE A 82 10.14 25.65 35.84
N GLN A 83 11.14 25.32 36.66
CA GLN A 83 12.45 25.94 36.59
C GLN A 83 13.30 25.29 35.48
N ALA A 84 13.60 26.06 34.43
CA ALA A 84 14.60 25.67 33.44
C ALA A 84 16.01 25.84 34.03
N VAL A 85 16.79 24.75 34.10
CA VAL A 85 18.17 24.77 34.63
C VAL A 85 19.17 24.80 33.46
N PRO A 86 20.18 25.70 33.47
CA PRO A 86 21.21 25.70 32.42
C PRO A 86 21.99 24.39 32.41
N SER A 87 22.23 23.81 31.22
CA SER A 87 23.14 22.66 31.08
C SER A 87 24.59 23.13 31.32
N PRO A 88 25.34 22.57 32.28
CA PRO A 88 26.67 23.08 32.61
C PRO A 88 27.81 22.59 31.71
N GLN A 89 27.58 21.69 30.75
CA GLN A 89 28.71 21.05 30.05
C GLN A 89 28.37 20.77 28.59
N PHE A 90 28.94 21.55 27.67
CA PHE A 90 29.54 21.15 26.37
C PHE A 90 29.88 22.43 25.57
N PRO A 91 31.16 22.75 25.32
CA PRO A 91 31.52 23.85 24.43
C PRO A 91 31.31 23.47 22.95
N HIS A 92 30.68 24.35 22.17
CA HIS A 92 30.61 24.28 20.71
C HIS A 92 32.01 24.54 20.09
N PRO A 93 32.37 23.95 18.93
CA PRO A 93 33.65 24.19 18.25
C PRO A 93 34.00 25.68 18.02
N ASP A 94 32.99 26.55 17.96
CA ASP A 94 33.14 28.01 17.73
C ASP A 94 33.07 28.87 19.00
N GLY A 95 33.16 28.28 20.20
CA GLY A 95 33.24 29.05 21.46
C GLY A 95 31.95 29.75 21.93
N LYS A 96 30.79 29.43 21.34
CA LYS A 96 29.49 29.98 21.75
C LYS A 96 28.98 29.27 23.03
N LYS A 97 28.50 30.05 24.02
CA LYS A 97 27.82 29.55 25.22
C LYS A 97 26.30 29.48 24.97
N TYR A 98 25.68 28.32 25.19
CA TYR A 98 24.22 28.17 25.09
C TYR A 98 23.52 28.51 26.42
N PHE A 99 22.36 29.15 26.33
CA PHE A 99 21.45 29.41 27.46
C PHE A 99 20.06 28.81 27.18
N SER A 100 19.36 28.46 28.25
CA SER A 100 18.04 27.81 28.27
C SER A 100 16.98 28.63 27.54
N GLY A 101 16.47 28.08 26.44
CA GLY A 101 15.35 28.67 25.72
C GLY A 101 14.80 27.83 24.58
N GLY A 102 15.54 26.79 24.16
CA GLY A 102 15.28 26.12 22.89
C GLY A 102 15.41 27.07 21.71
N HIS A 103 15.59 26.54 20.51
CA HIS A 103 15.61 27.37 19.31
C HIS A 103 14.81 26.70 18.20
N ILE A 104 14.20 27.52 17.35
CA ILE A 104 13.55 27.04 16.14
C ILE A 104 14.66 26.55 15.21
N THR A 105 14.70 25.25 14.93
CA THR A 105 15.70 24.63 14.06
C THR A 105 15.25 24.58 12.61
N ARG A 106 13.93 24.63 12.36
CA ARG A 106 13.37 24.55 11.00
C ARG A 106 11.97 25.14 10.92
N HIS A 107 11.70 25.78 9.79
CA HIS A 107 10.37 26.17 9.35
C HIS A 107 10.08 25.48 8.02
N TYR A 108 8.99 24.71 7.94
CA TYR A 108 8.61 23.99 6.72
C TYR A 108 7.11 23.71 6.70
N ARG A 109 6.61 23.17 5.57
CA ARG A 109 5.22 22.69 5.47
C ARG A 109 5.17 21.17 5.56
N LYS A 110 4.27 20.64 6.39
CA LYS A 110 3.99 19.20 6.54
C LYS A 110 2.48 18.98 6.46
N ASN A 111 2.01 18.14 5.53
CA ASN A 111 0.58 17.87 5.31
C ASN A 111 -0.26 19.15 5.13
N GLY A 112 0.24 20.14 4.38
CA GLY A 112 -0.40 21.44 4.15
C GLY A 112 -0.26 22.45 5.29
N MET A 113 0.13 22.03 6.50
CA MET A 113 0.23 22.86 7.70
C MET A 113 1.58 23.59 7.80
N ARG A 114 1.61 24.81 8.36
CA ARG A 114 2.85 25.50 8.73
C ARG A 114 3.45 24.78 9.95
N THR A 115 4.72 24.42 9.88
CA THR A 115 5.40 23.64 10.93
C THR A 115 6.67 24.34 11.40
N LEU A 116 6.78 24.56 12.70
CA LEU A 116 7.97 25.09 13.36
C LEU A 116 8.56 23.99 14.24
N GLN A 117 9.82 23.65 13.97
CA GLN A 117 10.58 22.66 14.73
C GLN A 117 11.44 23.38 15.77
N PHE A 118 11.41 22.92 17.01
CA PHE A 118 12.12 23.45 18.17
C PHE A 118 13.00 22.37 18.78
N GLU A 119 14.22 22.72 19.17
CA GLU A 119 15.10 21.83 19.93
C GLU A 119 15.16 22.26 21.40
N LEU A 120 14.79 21.39 22.34
CA LEU A 120 14.74 21.72 23.78
C LEU A 120 16.05 21.36 24.51
N PRO A 121 16.42 22.13 25.56
CA PRO A 121 17.59 21.81 26.36
C PRO A 121 17.43 20.51 27.17
N TRP A 122 18.56 19.83 27.39
CA TRP A 122 18.73 18.47 27.94
C TRP A 122 18.06 18.12 29.28
N SER A 123 17.51 19.05 30.07
CA SER A 123 16.90 18.69 31.36
C SER A 123 15.87 19.68 31.87
N VAL A 124 14.67 19.18 32.16
CA VAL A 124 13.60 19.88 32.93
C VAL A 124 13.52 19.23 34.32
N ARG A 125 13.52 20.01 35.41
CA ARG A 125 13.43 19.49 36.80
C ARG A 125 12.35 20.22 37.60
N LYS A 126 11.61 19.51 38.47
CA LYS A 126 10.87 20.09 39.61
C LYS A 126 11.80 20.13 40.84
N GLU A 127 11.47 20.97 41.82
CA GLU A 127 12.25 21.25 43.06
C GLU A 127 12.71 20.00 43.85
N SER A 128 12.13 18.82 43.61
CA SER A 128 12.48 17.56 44.29
C SER A 128 13.64 16.77 43.67
N GLY A 129 14.31 17.29 42.63
CA GLY A 129 15.61 16.79 42.17
C GLY A 129 15.63 15.45 41.41
N ARG A 130 14.48 14.84 41.11
CA ARG A 130 14.40 13.66 40.23
C ARG A 130 14.00 14.03 38.79
N PRO A 131 14.61 13.43 37.76
CA PRO A 131 14.18 13.62 36.38
C PRO A 131 12.84 12.92 36.15
N THR A 132 11.79 13.70 35.93
CA THR A 132 10.51 13.20 35.41
C THR A 132 10.46 13.52 33.93
N GLY A 133 10.40 12.49 33.08
CA GLY A 133 10.23 12.67 31.63
C GLY A 133 8.87 13.27 31.25
N VAL A 134 8.45 12.96 30.02
CA VAL A 134 7.22 13.34 29.28
C VAL A 134 5.98 13.75 30.11
N PRO A 135 5.62 13.11 31.24
CA PRO A 135 4.45 13.54 32.05
C PRO A 135 4.50 14.99 32.57
N ALA A 136 5.68 15.50 32.96
CA ALA A 136 5.80 16.87 33.45
C ALA A 136 5.60 17.92 32.34
N LEU A 137 5.95 17.56 31.11
CA LEU A 137 5.74 18.39 29.91
C LEU A 137 4.26 18.42 29.52
N SER A 138 3.59 17.27 29.59
CA SER A 138 2.14 17.18 29.33
C SER A 138 1.31 17.99 30.34
N GLU A 139 1.68 17.97 31.64
CA GLU A 139 1.03 18.79 32.67
C GLU A 139 1.26 20.29 32.43
N ALA A 140 2.49 20.70 32.08
CA ALA A 140 2.82 22.10 31.79
C ALA A 140 1.98 22.66 30.63
N ILE A 141 1.85 21.86 29.57
CA ILE A 141 1.09 22.22 28.36
C ILE A 141 -0.40 22.27 28.67
N THR A 142 -0.92 21.35 29.46
CA THR A 142 -2.31 21.37 29.92
C THR A 142 -2.62 22.61 30.77
N GLY A 143 -1.68 23.01 31.64
CA GLY A 143 -1.77 24.24 32.44
C GLY A 143 -1.82 25.51 31.58
N LEU A 144 -0.96 25.59 30.56
CA LEU A 144 -0.95 26.69 29.60
C LEU A 144 -2.28 26.79 28.82
N MET A 145 -2.84 25.65 28.37
CA MET A 145 -4.12 25.61 27.66
C MET A 145 -5.30 26.13 28.52
N GLN A 146 -5.32 25.77 29.81
CA GLN A 146 -6.33 26.28 30.75
C GLN A 146 -6.16 27.77 31.03
N GLN A 147 -4.93 28.24 31.22
CA GLN A 147 -4.63 29.65 31.50
C GLN A 147 -4.98 30.56 30.31
N TRP A 148 -4.82 30.06 29.08
CA TRP A 148 -5.15 30.77 27.85
C TRP A 148 -6.62 30.62 27.40
N LYS A 149 -7.47 29.97 28.22
CA LYS A 149 -8.91 29.78 27.96
C LYS A 149 -9.21 29.06 26.63
N ILE A 150 -8.34 28.15 26.22
CA ILE A 150 -8.59 27.30 25.06
C ILE A 150 -9.53 26.17 25.51
N GLU A 151 -10.83 26.32 25.27
CA GLU A 151 -11.79 25.26 25.63
C GLU A 151 -11.74 24.09 24.63
N PRO A 152 -11.54 22.83 25.09
CA PRO A 152 -11.72 21.67 24.25
C PRO A 152 -13.22 21.48 24.00
N LYS A 153 -13.72 21.91 22.83
CA LYS A 153 -15.05 21.52 22.36
C LYS A 153 -15.04 20.04 22.01
N VAL A 154 -15.32 19.18 22.99
CA VAL A 154 -15.77 17.82 22.73
C VAL A 154 -17.18 17.93 22.14
N SER A 155 -17.30 17.87 20.81
CA SER A 155 -18.62 17.77 20.20
C SER A 155 -19.23 16.44 20.57
N GLU A 156 -20.37 16.44 21.25
CA GLU A 156 -21.24 15.27 21.31
C GLU A 156 -21.55 14.85 19.86
N LYS A 157 -20.97 13.72 19.43
CA LYS A 157 -21.20 13.18 18.10
C LYS A 157 -22.69 12.86 17.95
N LYS A 158 -23.42 13.70 17.21
CA LYS A 158 -24.40 13.13 16.27
C LYS A 158 -23.59 12.31 15.27
N VAL A 159 -23.65 10.99 15.42
CA VAL A 159 -23.08 10.04 14.45
C VAL A 159 -23.79 10.29 13.13
N SER A 160 -23.20 11.11 12.27
CA SER A 160 -23.56 11.12 10.86
C SER A 160 -23.14 9.75 10.33
N ILE A 161 -24.09 8.92 9.95
CA ILE A 161 -23.84 7.68 9.23
C ILE A 161 -23.29 8.11 7.86
N ARG A 162 -21.98 8.35 7.77
CA ARG A 162 -21.30 8.28 6.48
C ARG A 162 -21.41 6.82 6.06
N PRO A 163 -21.91 6.50 4.85
CA PRO A 163 -21.91 5.13 4.37
C PRO A 163 -20.47 4.58 4.51
N LYS A 164 -20.33 3.42 5.17
CA LYS A 164 -19.00 2.81 5.39
C LYS A 164 -18.39 2.57 4.01
N ARG A 165 -17.25 3.20 3.75
CA ARG A 165 -16.49 2.98 2.51
C ARG A 165 -16.07 1.49 2.44
N PRO A 166 -16.14 0.84 1.28
CA PRO A 166 -15.76 -0.56 1.16
C PRO A 166 -14.26 -0.76 1.34
N ASN A 167 -13.89 -1.95 1.82
CA ASN A 167 -12.56 -2.51 1.69
C ASN A 167 -12.32 -2.95 0.23
N VAL A 168 -11.05 -3.04 -0.14
CA VAL A 168 -10.63 -3.45 -1.48
C VAL A 168 -9.55 -4.51 -1.35
N ILE A 169 -9.76 -5.65 -2.01
CA ILE A 169 -8.74 -6.68 -2.20
C ILE A 169 -8.51 -6.81 -3.71
N LEU A 170 -7.29 -6.50 -4.13
CA LEU A 170 -6.83 -6.63 -5.50
C LEU A 170 -5.88 -7.82 -5.58
N VAL A 171 -6.24 -8.84 -6.35
CA VAL A 171 -5.39 -10.00 -6.62
C VAL A 171 -4.96 -9.97 -8.08
N MET A 172 -3.65 -10.02 -8.30
CA MET A 172 -3.05 -10.10 -9.62
C MET A 172 -1.94 -11.14 -9.62
N THR A 173 -2.10 -12.20 -10.42
CA THR A 173 -1.09 -13.25 -10.57
C THR A 173 -0.13 -12.95 -11.72
N ASP A 174 1.05 -13.58 -11.69
CA ASP A 174 2.19 -13.27 -12.56
C ASP A 174 2.38 -14.37 -13.60
N ASP A 175 2.26 -14.02 -14.88
CA ASP A 175 2.32 -14.96 -16.01
C ASP A 175 1.25 -16.05 -16.00
N GLN A 176 0.12 -15.88 -15.31
CA GLN A 176 -1.05 -16.76 -15.48
C GLN A 176 -1.81 -16.36 -16.75
N GLY A 177 -2.05 -17.32 -17.65
CA GLY A 177 -2.76 -17.09 -18.90
C GLY A 177 -4.27 -17.11 -18.73
N TYR A 178 -4.99 -16.45 -19.65
CA TYR A 178 -6.45 -16.50 -19.72
C TYR A 178 -6.99 -17.95 -19.78
N GLY A 179 -6.27 -18.85 -20.44
CA GLY A 179 -6.63 -20.27 -20.55
C GLY A 179 -6.25 -21.13 -19.35
N ASP A 180 -5.60 -20.59 -18.32
CA ASP A 180 -5.23 -21.37 -17.14
C ASP A 180 -6.35 -21.39 -16.08
N LEU A 181 -7.58 -21.64 -16.52
CA LEU A 181 -8.77 -21.76 -15.68
C LEU A 181 -9.70 -22.82 -16.25
N GLY A 182 -10.24 -23.69 -15.39
CA GLY A 182 -11.31 -24.62 -15.77
C GLY A 182 -12.50 -23.88 -16.36
N PHE A 183 -12.85 -22.73 -15.77
CA PHE A 183 -13.90 -21.82 -16.23
C PHE A 183 -13.70 -21.31 -17.67
N HIS A 184 -12.46 -21.23 -18.15
CA HIS A 184 -12.13 -20.82 -19.53
C HIS A 184 -11.85 -22.01 -20.46
N GLY A 185 -12.30 -23.20 -20.08
CA GLY A 185 -12.30 -24.39 -20.93
C GLY A 185 -11.01 -25.21 -20.86
N ASN A 186 -10.18 -25.01 -19.84
CA ASN A 186 -9.03 -25.87 -19.61
C ASN A 186 -9.51 -27.22 -19.04
N PRO A 187 -9.29 -28.35 -19.75
CA PRO A 187 -9.92 -29.62 -19.39
C PRO A 187 -9.22 -30.37 -18.26
N VAL A 188 -8.01 -29.95 -17.86
CA VAL A 188 -7.16 -30.72 -16.92
C VAL A 188 -6.70 -29.91 -15.71
N ILE A 189 -6.68 -28.58 -15.79
CA ILE A 189 -6.28 -27.74 -14.66
C ILE A 189 -7.31 -27.84 -13.52
N ARG A 190 -6.84 -27.83 -12.28
CA ARG A 190 -7.68 -27.87 -11.08
C ARG A 190 -7.76 -26.47 -10.48
N THR A 191 -8.85 -25.78 -10.78
CA THR A 191 -9.14 -24.42 -10.28
C THR A 191 -10.58 -24.26 -9.75
N PRO A 192 -11.08 -25.14 -8.86
CA PRO A 192 -12.47 -25.08 -8.40
C PRO A 192 -12.86 -23.75 -7.72
N ASN A 193 -11.96 -23.11 -6.98
CA ASN A 193 -12.26 -21.88 -6.23
C ASN A 193 -12.24 -20.63 -7.11
N LEU A 194 -11.28 -20.51 -8.03
CA LEU A 194 -11.25 -19.48 -9.06
C LEU A 194 -12.44 -19.63 -10.02
N ASP A 195 -12.82 -20.86 -10.35
CA ASP A 195 -14.03 -21.13 -11.14
C ASP A 195 -15.30 -20.71 -10.39
N ALA A 196 -15.35 -20.94 -9.07
CA ALA A 196 -16.44 -20.45 -8.21
C ALA A 196 -16.46 -18.92 -8.16
N LEU A 197 -15.31 -18.28 -7.92
CA LEU A 197 -15.14 -16.83 -7.94
C LEU A 197 -15.62 -16.23 -9.27
N ALA A 198 -15.27 -16.85 -10.41
CA ALA A 198 -15.71 -16.41 -11.72
C ALA A 198 -17.25 -16.44 -11.88
N ARG A 199 -17.93 -17.45 -11.32
CA ARG A 199 -19.40 -17.56 -11.33
C ARG A 199 -20.05 -16.55 -10.38
N GLU A 200 -19.42 -16.28 -9.24
CA GLU A 200 -19.90 -15.35 -8.22
C GLU A 200 -19.64 -13.88 -8.55
N SER A 201 -18.77 -13.61 -9.52
CA SER A 201 -18.36 -12.26 -9.89
C SER A 201 -19.17 -11.67 -11.03
N ALA A 202 -19.23 -10.34 -11.06
CA ALA A 202 -19.43 -9.59 -12.30
C ALA A 202 -18.12 -9.62 -13.12
N ARG A 203 -18.23 -9.67 -14.45
CA ARG A 203 -17.09 -9.90 -15.35
C ARG A 203 -17.06 -8.96 -16.56
N LEU A 204 -15.86 -8.56 -16.92
CA LEU A 204 -15.54 -7.87 -18.19
C LEU A 204 -14.69 -8.83 -19.03
N ASP A 205 -15.34 -9.50 -19.98
CA ASP A 205 -14.65 -10.51 -20.80
C ASP A 205 -13.61 -9.93 -21.78
N PRO A 206 -13.77 -8.71 -22.35
CA PRO A 206 -12.70 -8.05 -23.09
C PRO A 206 -11.92 -7.12 -22.14
N PHE A 207 -11.16 -7.72 -21.23
CA PHE A 207 -10.25 -7.02 -20.33
C PHE A 207 -8.78 -7.30 -20.70
N TYR A 208 -7.98 -6.24 -20.75
CA TYR A 208 -6.62 -6.28 -21.29
C TYR A 208 -5.53 -5.76 -20.35
N VAL A 209 -4.38 -6.39 -20.44
CA VAL A 209 -3.14 -6.08 -19.74
C VAL A 209 -2.00 -5.78 -20.70
N SER A 210 -0.88 -5.24 -20.22
CA SER A 210 0.33 -5.12 -21.04
C SER A 210 0.92 -6.51 -21.33
N PRO A 211 1.73 -6.67 -22.39
CA PRO A 211 2.25 -7.99 -22.77
C PRO A 211 3.32 -8.54 -21.80
N VAL A 212 3.77 -7.73 -20.83
CA VAL A 212 4.78 -8.08 -19.81
C VAL A 212 4.48 -7.34 -18.48
N CYS A 213 5.05 -7.85 -17.40
CA CYS A 213 4.61 -7.58 -16.02
C CYS A 213 4.80 -6.14 -15.51
N ALA A 214 5.99 -5.53 -15.61
CA ALA A 214 6.25 -4.20 -15.05
C ALA A 214 5.35 -3.08 -15.65
N PRO A 215 5.14 -2.99 -16.98
CA PRO A 215 4.16 -2.10 -17.59
C PRO A 215 2.72 -2.24 -17.04
N THR A 216 2.25 -3.48 -16.83
CA THR A 216 0.92 -3.72 -16.24
C THR A 216 0.87 -3.20 -14.81
N ARG A 217 1.89 -3.51 -14.00
CA ARG A 217 1.99 -3.07 -12.60
C ARG A 217 2.03 -1.55 -12.48
N ALA A 218 2.79 -0.87 -13.33
CA ALA A 218 2.88 0.58 -13.30
C ALA A 218 1.53 1.24 -13.65
N SER A 219 0.85 0.75 -14.68
CA SER A 219 -0.45 1.31 -15.08
C SER A 219 -1.56 0.98 -14.08
N LEU A 220 -1.50 -0.19 -13.43
CA LEU A 220 -2.38 -0.54 -12.32
C LEU A 220 -2.22 0.44 -11.14
N MET A 221 -0.98 0.72 -10.75
CA MET A 221 -0.70 1.57 -9.60
C MET A 221 -1.05 3.04 -9.87
N THR A 222 -0.95 3.53 -11.10
CA THR A 222 -1.02 4.98 -11.41
C THR A 222 -2.27 5.38 -12.19
N GLY A 223 -3.01 4.43 -12.77
CA GLY A 223 -4.09 4.74 -13.71
C GLY A 223 -3.60 5.43 -14.99
N ARG A 224 -2.30 5.41 -15.27
CA ARG A 224 -1.65 6.07 -16.41
C ARG A 224 -0.97 5.05 -17.30
N SER A 225 -0.85 5.38 -18.58
CA SER A 225 -0.18 4.51 -19.53
C SER A 225 1.27 4.33 -19.09
N HIS A 226 1.75 3.09 -19.07
CA HIS A 226 3.12 2.77 -18.72
C HIS A 226 4.19 3.54 -19.53
N GLN A 227 3.85 4.03 -20.73
CA GLN A 227 4.72 4.92 -21.52
C GLN A 227 4.96 6.27 -20.84
N ARG A 228 4.02 6.74 -20.01
CA ARG A 228 4.12 7.99 -19.25
C ARG A 228 4.85 7.79 -17.92
N THR A 229 4.74 6.61 -17.33
CA THR A 229 5.33 6.27 -16.02
C THR A 229 6.80 5.83 -16.10
N ARG A 230 7.35 5.73 -17.32
CA ARG A 230 8.72 5.28 -17.65
C ARG A 230 9.01 3.78 -17.42
N ALA A 231 8.09 3.05 -16.82
CA ALA A 231 8.15 1.59 -16.70
C ALA A 231 7.72 0.91 -18.01
N ILE A 232 8.61 0.87 -19.00
CA ILE A 232 8.31 0.44 -20.38
C ILE A 232 8.80 -0.98 -20.74
N ASP A 233 9.57 -1.63 -19.86
CA ASP A 233 10.08 -2.98 -20.06
C ASP A 233 10.36 -3.67 -18.71
N THR A 234 10.85 -4.90 -18.71
CA THR A 234 11.10 -5.70 -17.47
C THR A 234 12.57 -5.87 -17.11
N TYR A 235 13.50 -5.37 -17.92
CA TYR A 235 14.94 -5.55 -17.73
C TYR A 235 15.70 -4.24 -17.97
N ILE A 236 17.02 -4.24 -17.75
CA ILE A 236 17.95 -3.11 -18.01
C ILE A 236 17.50 -1.75 -17.44
N GLY A 237 16.87 -1.76 -16.26
CA GLY A 237 16.41 -0.55 -15.56
C GLY A 237 15.12 0.06 -16.10
N ARG A 238 14.48 -0.56 -17.10
CA ARG A 238 13.23 -0.07 -17.71
C ARG A 238 11.96 -0.52 -16.99
N ALA A 239 12.11 -1.23 -15.88
CA ALA A 239 11.03 -1.59 -14.95
C ALA A 239 10.86 -0.57 -13.83
N MET A 240 11.72 0.44 -13.74
CA MET A 240 11.68 1.47 -12.69
C MET A 240 10.61 2.50 -13.01
N MET A 241 9.64 2.66 -12.11
CA MET A 241 8.59 3.68 -12.24
C MET A 241 9.16 5.05 -11.84
N ASP A 242 8.77 6.10 -12.55
CA ASP A 242 9.11 7.47 -12.18
C ASP A 242 8.56 7.78 -10.77
N THR A 243 9.38 8.39 -9.94
CA THR A 243 9.09 8.58 -8.50
C THR A 243 8.07 9.68 -8.24
N ASP A 244 7.82 10.53 -9.25
CA ASP A 244 6.80 11.58 -9.22
C ASP A 244 5.39 11.06 -9.57
N GLU A 245 5.27 9.79 -9.99
CA GLU A 245 3.98 9.17 -10.24
C GLU A 245 3.24 8.92 -8.92
N VAL A 246 1.96 9.26 -8.85
CA VAL A 246 1.13 9.09 -7.66
C VAL A 246 0.41 7.75 -7.73
N THR A 247 0.61 6.89 -6.74
CA THR A 247 0.00 5.56 -6.73
C THR A 247 -1.39 5.52 -6.10
N ILE A 248 -2.16 4.49 -6.43
CA ILE A 248 -3.42 4.14 -5.78
C ILE A 248 -3.25 3.99 -4.26
N ALA A 249 -2.10 3.52 -3.78
CA ALA A 249 -1.84 3.38 -2.36
C ALA A 249 -1.71 4.75 -1.69
N GLU A 250 -1.03 5.71 -2.30
CA GLU A 250 -0.94 7.07 -1.76
C GLU A 250 -2.32 7.74 -1.71
N ILE A 251 -3.08 7.66 -2.80
CA ILE A 251 -4.43 8.24 -2.87
C ILE A 251 -5.34 7.62 -1.80
N MET A 252 -5.31 6.30 -1.65
CA MET A 252 -6.17 5.59 -0.70
C MET A 252 -5.73 5.83 0.75
N ARG A 253 -4.42 5.83 1.04
CA ARG A 253 -3.86 6.17 2.36
C ARG A 253 -4.31 7.56 2.79
N ASP A 254 -4.18 8.55 1.90
CA ASP A 254 -4.57 9.93 2.19
C ASP A 254 -6.10 10.07 2.36
N ALA A 255 -6.86 9.15 1.77
CA ALA A 255 -8.31 9.00 2.00
C ALA A 255 -8.69 8.23 3.28
N GLY A 256 -7.71 7.83 4.10
CA GLY A 256 -7.91 7.16 5.39
C GLY A 256 -7.90 5.64 5.35
N TYR A 257 -7.51 5.01 4.24
CA TYR A 257 -7.37 3.56 4.16
C TYR A 257 -6.10 3.07 4.84
N ALA A 258 -6.13 1.85 5.37
CA ALA A 258 -4.92 1.07 5.55
C ALA A 258 -4.44 0.56 4.19
N THR A 259 -3.14 0.63 3.90
CA THR A 259 -2.59 0.16 2.61
C THR A 259 -1.55 -0.94 2.77
N GLY A 260 -1.79 -2.08 2.10
CA GLY A 260 -0.96 -3.27 2.16
C GLY A 260 -0.64 -3.83 0.78
N ILE A 261 0.61 -4.23 0.53
CA ILE A 261 1.02 -5.00 -0.66
C ILE A 261 1.77 -6.27 -0.28
N PHE A 262 1.46 -7.37 -0.96
CA PHE A 262 1.99 -8.70 -0.69
C PHE A 262 2.32 -9.38 -2.02
N GLY A 263 3.58 -9.78 -2.23
CA GLY A 263 4.00 -10.43 -3.48
C GLY A 263 5.11 -9.71 -4.23
N LYS A 264 4.85 -9.33 -5.48
CA LYS A 264 5.82 -8.76 -6.41
C LYS A 264 5.56 -7.28 -6.65
N TRP A 265 6.55 -6.45 -6.32
CA TRP A 265 6.48 -5.01 -6.63
C TRP A 265 6.87 -4.72 -8.08
N HIS A 266 8.11 -5.02 -8.45
CA HIS A 266 8.67 -4.85 -9.79
C HIS A 266 8.60 -3.43 -10.38
N LEU A 267 8.57 -2.39 -9.52
CA LEU A 267 8.59 -0.99 -9.93
C LEU A 267 9.78 -0.20 -9.37
N GLY A 268 10.76 -0.91 -8.79
CA GLY A 268 12.00 -0.35 -8.24
C GLY A 268 12.25 -0.84 -6.81
N ASP A 269 13.49 -1.26 -6.52
CA ASP A 269 13.86 -1.83 -5.21
C ASP A 269 14.57 -0.82 -4.28
N CYS A 270 14.99 0.33 -4.81
CA CYS A 270 15.71 1.36 -4.05
C CYS A 270 14.82 2.55 -3.72
N TYR A 271 15.20 3.30 -2.68
CA TYR A 271 14.58 4.58 -2.39
C TYR A 271 14.73 5.54 -3.57
N PRO A 272 13.68 6.32 -3.95
CA PRO A 272 12.34 6.40 -3.34
C PRO A 272 11.26 5.60 -4.09
N MET A 273 11.63 4.50 -4.76
CA MET A 273 10.71 3.67 -5.57
C MET A 273 10.15 2.45 -4.82
N ARG A 274 10.53 2.21 -3.55
CA ARG A 274 10.05 1.03 -2.81
C ARG A 274 8.55 1.15 -2.53
N PRO A 275 7.82 0.05 -2.28
CA PRO A 275 6.40 0.12 -1.99
C PRO A 275 6.06 1.06 -0.81
N GLY A 276 6.88 1.03 0.25
CA GLY A 276 6.71 1.90 1.41
C GLY A 276 6.95 3.39 1.13
N ASP A 277 7.77 3.72 0.14
CA ASP A 277 7.95 5.10 -0.33
C ASP A 277 6.78 5.54 -1.22
N GLN A 278 6.05 4.58 -1.78
CA GLN A 278 5.01 4.73 -2.80
C GLN A 278 3.60 4.43 -2.24
N GLY A 279 3.38 4.71 -0.96
CA GLY A 279 2.04 4.73 -0.36
C GLY A 279 1.63 3.53 0.49
N PHE A 280 2.37 2.42 0.45
CA PHE A 280 2.01 1.21 1.21
C PHE A 280 2.53 1.25 2.65
N GLU A 281 1.63 1.30 3.64
CA GLU A 281 1.97 1.25 5.07
C GLU A 281 2.51 -0.14 5.49
N LYS A 282 2.01 -1.20 4.86
CA LYS A 282 2.50 -2.56 4.96
C LYS A 282 2.95 -3.06 3.60
N SER A 283 4.15 -3.62 3.54
CA SER A 283 4.69 -4.28 2.36
C SER A 283 5.40 -5.57 2.78
N LEU A 284 5.12 -6.65 2.05
CA LEU A 284 5.87 -7.89 2.13
C LEU A 284 6.10 -8.38 0.70
N VAL A 285 7.28 -8.08 0.16
CA VAL A 285 7.55 -8.32 -1.26
C VAL A 285 8.89 -9.00 -1.49
N HIS A 286 9.02 -9.75 -2.57
CA HIS A 286 10.35 -10.11 -3.08
C HIS A 286 10.92 -8.94 -3.91
N ARG A 287 12.24 -8.95 -4.15
CA ARG A 287 12.91 -7.93 -4.97
C ARG A 287 12.87 -8.28 -6.46
N GLY A 288 13.03 -7.27 -7.30
CA GLY A 288 13.11 -7.41 -8.75
C GLY A 288 11.84 -7.92 -9.42
N GLY A 289 12.03 -8.50 -10.61
CA GLY A 289 10.96 -8.94 -11.49
C GLY A 289 10.57 -10.41 -11.37
N GLY A 290 11.25 -11.17 -10.53
CA GLY A 290 10.97 -12.57 -10.31
C GLY A 290 12.01 -13.16 -9.36
N ILE A 291 11.65 -14.27 -8.72
CA ILE A 291 12.59 -15.03 -7.90
C ILE A 291 13.64 -15.65 -8.82
N GLY A 292 14.90 -15.64 -8.38
CA GLY A 292 16.06 -16.12 -9.11
C GLY A 292 16.75 -15.08 -9.98
N GLN A 293 16.43 -13.80 -9.81
CA GLN A 293 17.04 -12.69 -10.54
C GLN A 293 18.20 -12.07 -9.74
N PRO A 294 19.06 -11.23 -10.35
CA PRO A 294 20.21 -10.63 -9.65
C PRO A 294 19.88 -9.83 -8.39
N SER A 295 18.62 -9.44 -8.23
CA SER A 295 18.08 -8.73 -7.06
C SER A 295 17.73 -9.65 -5.88
N ASP A 296 17.74 -10.97 -6.09
CA ASP A 296 17.46 -11.94 -5.03
C ASP A 296 18.40 -11.73 -3.84
N PRO A 297 17.88 -11.83 -2.61
CA PRO A 297 18.70 -11.77 -1.41
C PRO A 297 19.61 -13.00 -1.32
N VAL A 298 20.83 -12.77 -0.83
CA VAL A 298 21.81 -13.83 -0.59
C VAL A 298 21.24 -14.87 0.38
N GLY A 299 21.28 -16.14 0.01
CA GLY A 299 20.79 -17.27 0.81
C GLY A 299 19.32 -17.68 0.57
N GLY A 300 18.55 -16.86 -0.15
CA GLY A 300 17.15 -17.14 -0.52
C GLY A 300 16.95 -17.35 -2.03
N GLU A 301 18.03 -17.50 -2.79
CA GLU A 301 17.98 -17.39 -4.24
C GLU A 301 17.17 -18.53 -4.88
N ARG A 302 16.36 -18.17 -5.88
CA ARG A 302 15.64 -19.11 -6.74
C ARG A 302 14.60 -19.99 -6.02
N LYS A 303 14.21 -19.69 -4.78
CA LYS A 303 13.26 -20.50 -4.01
C LYS A 303 11.95 -19.76 -3.72
N TYR A 304 10.84 -20.40 -4.04
CA TYR A 304 9.50 -20.04 -3.57
C TYR A 304 9.23 -20.58 -2.16
N THR A 305 9.88 -21.68 -1.77
CA THR A 305 9.77 -22.28 -0.45
C THR A 305 10.81 -21.69 0.51
N ASP A 306 10.35 -21.31 1.71
CA ASP A 306 11.15 -20.63 2.73
C ASP A 306 11.92 -19.43 2.13
N PRO A 307 11.22 -18.45 1.55
CA PRO A 307 11.86 -17.33 0.86
C PRO A 307 12.43 -16.31 1.85
N ILE A 308 13.37 -15.49 1.39
CA ILE A 308 13.72 -14.23 2.06
C ILE A 308 12.93 -13.11 1.38
N LEU A 309 12.07 -12.43 2.14
CA LEU A 309 11.20 -11.36 1.65
C LEU A 309 11.53 -10.03 2.33
N MET A 310 11.20 -8.92 1.67
CA MET A 310 11.33 -7.57 2.19
C MET A 310 10.05 -7.18 2.92
N ASP A 311 10.06 -7.26 4.25
CA ASP A 311 8.99 -6.78 5.13
C ASP A 311 9.24 -5.32 5.50
N ASN A 312 8.47 -4.39 4.92
CA ASN A 312 8.68 -2.94 5.07
C ASN A 312 10.14 -2.51 4.82
N GLY A 313 10.75 -3.09 3.78
CA GLY A 313 12.12 -2.81 3.39
C GLY A 313 13.19 -3.51 4.22
N VAL A 314 12.81 -4.35 5.20
CA VAL A 314 13.73 -5.17 5.99
C VAL A 314 13.67 -6.62 5.52
N ALA A 315 14.80 -7.21 5.15
CA ALA A 315 14.86 -8.61 4.73
C ALA A 315 14.52 -9.54 5.91
N ARG A 316 13.61 -10.49 5.69
CA ARG A 316 13.20 -11.51 6.66
C ARG A 316 13.14 -12.87 5.99
N GLN A 317 13.74 -13.87 6.66
CA GLN A 317 13.53 -15.27 6.33
C GLN A 317 12.11 -15.67 6.73
N MET A 318 11.34 -16.16 5.77
CA MET A 318 9.98 -16.66 5.97
C MET A 318 9.98 -18.19 5.91
N LYS A 319 8.89 -18.79 6.40
CA LYS A 319 8.68 -20.24 6.35
C LYS A 319 7.39 -20.54 5.59
N GLY A 320 7.44 -21.53 4.70
CA GLY A 320 6.32 -21.91 3.84
C GLY A 320 6.51 -21.46 2.39
N TYR A 321 5.50 -21.69 1.57
CA TYR A 321 5.51 -21.32 0.16
C TYR A 321 5.10 -19.85 -0.03
N CYS A 322 5.76 -19.13 -0.95
CA CYS A 322 5.55 -17.71 -1.22
C CYS A 322 4.06 -17.32 -1.32
N THR A 323 3.29 -18.03 -2.17
CA THR A 323 1.87 -17.71 -2.40
C THR A 323 1.07 -17.80 -1.10
N ASP A 324 1.23 -18.89 -0.33
CA ASP A 324 0.59 -19.03 0.98
C ASP A 324 0.96 -17.88 1.93
N ILE A 325 2.24 -17.53 1.99
CA ILE A 325 2.75 -16.44 2.83
C ILE A 325 2.09 -15.10 2.46
N TYR A 326 1.98 -14.79 1.16
CA TYR A 326 1.40 -13.52 0.73
C TYR A 326 -0.09 -13.42 1.06
N PHE A 327 -0.86 -14.49 0.83
CA PHE A 327 -2.28 -14.53 1.14
C PHE A 327 -2.53 -14.49 2.66
N ASP A 328 -1.77 -15.26 3.44
CA ASP A 328 -1.85 -15.24 4.91
C ASP A 328 -1.57 -13.86 5.48
N GLU A 329 -0.51 -13.19 5.02
CA GLU A 329 -0.13 -11.87 5.51
C GLU A 329 -1.12 -10.79 5.06
N ALA A 330 -1.69 -10.90 3.86
CA ALA A 330 -2.77 -10.04 3.40
C ALA A 330 -4.03 -10.20 4.25
N LEU A 331 -4.42 -11.43 4.60
CA LEU A 331 -5.57 -11.71 5.46
C LEU A 331 -5.34 -11.27 6.91
N LYS A 332 -4.12 -11.42 7.45
CA LYS A 332 -3.74 -10.87 8.76
C LYS A 332 -3.86 -9.35 8.76
N PHE A 333 -3.36 -8.68 7.72
CA PHE A 333 -3.48 -7.23 7.55
C PHE A 333 -4.95 -6.79 7.46
N ALA A 334 -5.75 -7.44 6.63
CA ALA A 334 -7.18 -7.16 6.48
C ALA A 334 -7.93 -7.31 7.81
N ARG A 335 -7.65 -8.38 8.56
CA ARG A 335 -8.23 -8.63 9.90
C ARG A 335 -7.85 -7.53 10.89
N GLN A 336 -6.59 -7.09 10.91
CA GLN A 336 -6.13 -6.02 11.78
C GLN A 336 -6.81 -4.69 11.46
N ALA A 337 -6.91 -4.33 10.17
CA ALA A 337 -7.60 -3.11 9.75
C ALA A 337 -9.09 -3.17 10.12
N HIS A 338 -9.74 -4.31 9.89
CA HIS A 338 -11.14 -4.52 10.27
C HIS A 338 -11.36 -4.40 11.79
N GLN A 339 -10.48 -4.96 12.62
CA GLN A 339 -10.52 -4.84 14.09
C GLN A 339 -10.38 -3.38 14.56
N GLN A 340 -9.75 -2.53 13.76
CA GLN A 340 -9.58 -1.09 14.04
C GLN A 340 -10.70 -0.24 13.42
N ASP A 341 -11.74 -0.86 12.83
CA ASP A 341 -12.80 -0.21 12.05
C ASP A 341 -12.25 0.72 10.94
N LYS A 342 -11.09 0.38 10.38
CA LYS A 342 -10.41 1.12 9.30
C LYS A 342 -10.62 0.37 7.98
N PRO A 343 -11.11 1.03 6.91
CA PRO A 343 -11.19 0.40 5.60
C PRO A 343 -9.77 0.14 5.07
N PHE A 344 -9.60 -0.90 4.26
CA PHE A 344 -8.26 -1.29 3.77
C PHE A 344 -8.21 -1.51 2.26
N LEU A 345 -7.03 -1.28 1.70
CA LEU A 345 -6.61 -1.69 0.37
C LEU A 345 -5.51 -2.75 0.56
N ALA A 346 -5.82 -4.00 0.23
CA ALA A 346 -4.85 -5.09 0.19
C ALA A 346 -4.58 -5.47 -1.27
N VAL A 347 -3.33 -5.33 -1.71
CA VAL A 347 -2.89 -5.63 -3.07
C VAL A 347 -2.01 -6.87 -3.05
N ILE A 348 -2.58 -8.01 -3.42
CA ILE A 348 -1.90 -9.29 -3.54
C ILE A 348 -1.41 -9.42 -4.98
N THR A 349 -0.13 -9.24 -5.18
CA THR A 349 0.53 -9.25 -6.48
C THR A 349 1.38 -10.51 -6.60
N ASP A 350 0.74 -11.66 -6.43
CA ASP A 350 1.38 -12.96 -6.37
C ASP A 350 2.31 -13.19 -7.56
N ASN A 351 3.47 -13.79 -7.29
CA ASN A 351 4.51 -14.01 -8.29
C ASN A 351 4.47 -15.42 -8.90
N CYS A 352 3.47 -16.23 -8.55
CA CYS A 352 3.16 -17.45 -9.28
C CYS A 352 2.17 -17.16 -10.41
N PRO A 353 2.17 -17.97 -11.49
CA PRO A 353 3.02 -19.14 -11.75
C PRO A 353 4.31 -18.85 -12.57
N HIS A 354 4.82 -17.61 -12.55
CA HIS A 354 6.13 -17.26 -13.14
C HIS A 354 7.21 -18.25 -12.68
N GLY A 355 8.24 -18.52 -13.50
CA GLY A 355 9.37 -19.32 -13.06
C GLY A 355 10.09 -18.74 -11.82
N PRO A 356 10.91 -19.53 -11.11
CA PRO A 356 11.46 -20.80 -11.55
C PRO A 356 10.64 -22.05 -11.17
N TRP A 357 10.40 -22.96 -12.12
CA TRP A 357 9.56 -24.15 -11.91
C TRP A 357 10.19 -25.33 -11.15
N HIS A 358 11.45 -25.21 -10.68
CA HIS A 358 12.09 -26.32 -9.95
C HIS A 358 11.62 -26.42 -8.48
N ASP A 359 11.09 -25.34 -7.93
CA ASP A 359 10.55 -25.24 -6.58
C ASP A 359 9.07 -24.86 -6.66
N VAL A 360 8.21 -25.87 -6.55
CA VAL A 360 6.75 -25.79 -6.71
C VAL A 360 6.09 -26.59 -5.59
N PRO A 361 4.84 -26.30 -5.22
CA PRO A 361 4.26 -26.88 -4.01
C PRO A 361 3.91 -28.36 -4.29
N ALA A 362 4.42 -29.23 -3.41
CA ALA A 362 4.56 -30.66 -3.70
C ALA A 362 3.23 -31.41 -3.67
N GLU A 363 2.28 -30.98 -2.83
CA GLU A 363 0.97 -31.61 -2.69
C GLU A 363 0.14 -31.39 -3.96
N GLU A 364 0.14 -30.17 -4.48
CA GLU A 364 -0.54 -29.77 -5.71
C GLU A 364 0.16 -30.38 -6.93
N MET A 365 1.49 -30.54 -6.87
CA MET A 365 2.24 -31.23 -7.91
C MET A 365 1.81 -32.70 -8.06
N ALA A 366 1.52 -33.38 -6.93
CA ALA A 366 1.06 -34.76 -6.92
C ALA A 366 -0.33 -34.92 -7.59
N LEU A 367 -1.17 -33.88 -7.58
CA LEU A 367 -2.49 -33.91 -8.23
C LEU A 367 -2.42 -34.08 -9.75
N TYR A 368 -1.26 -33.81 -10.35
CA TYR A 368 -1.03 -33.94 -11.78
C TYR A 368 -0.19 -35.17 -12.15
N GLU A 369 0.10 -36.05 -11.20
CA GLU A 369 0.73 -37.34 -11.49
C GLU A 369 -0.21 -38.22 -12.32
N GLY A 370 0.31 -38.78 -13.43
CA GLY A 370 -0.47 -39.62 -14.34
C GLY A 370 -1.51 -38.88 -15.19
N VAL A 371 -1.64 -37.55 -15.06
CA VAL A 371 -2.49 -36.73 -15.93
C VAL A 371 -1.82 -36.57 -17.29
N ASP A 372 -2.53 -36.86 -18.37
CA ASP A 372 -2.05 -36.56 -19.72
C ASP A 372 -2.07 -35.04 -19.94
N LEU A 373 -0.87 -34.47 -20.01
CA LEU A 373 -0.63 -33.05 -20.28
C LEU A 373 -0.04 -32.86 -21.66
N SER A 374 -0.22 -33.81 -22.59
CA SER A 374 0.17 -33.64 -23.98
C SER A 374 -0.73 -32.62 -24.67
N VAL A 375 -0.26 -32.09 -25.82
CA VAL A 375 -1.06 -31.15 -26.64
C VAL A 375 -2.43 -31.76 -27.03
N ALA A 376 -2.54 -33.09 -27.13
CA ALA A 376 -3.76 -33.79 -27.52
C ALA A 376 -4.88 -33.66 -26.47
N SER A 377 -4.53 -33.43 -25.20
CA SER A 377 -5.49 -33.29 -24.10
C SER A 377 -6.20 -31.94 -24.10
N PHE A 378 -5.74 -30.98 -24.91
CA PHE A 378 -6.30 -29.63 -24.99
C PHE A 378 -7.05 -29.42 -26.30
N PRO A 379 -8.10 -28.57 -26.32
CA PRO A 379 -8.70 -28.11 -27.57
C PRO A 379 -7.62 -27.53 -28.48
N GLN A 380 -7.55 -28.03 -29.71
CA GLN A 380 -6.49 -27.66 -30.65
C GLN A 380 -6.45 -26.13 -30.84
N GLU A 381 -5.24 -25.57 -30.74
CA GLU A 381 -4.99 -24.15 -30.95
C GLU A 381 -5.46 -23.75 -32.36
N LYS A 382 -6.55 -22.97 -32.46
CA LYS A 382 -6.95 -22.34 -33.72
C LYS A 382 -6.09 -21.09 -33.91
N GLY A 383 -4.97 -21.18 -34.63
CA GLY A 383 -4.16 -20.01 -34.98
C GLY A 383 -2.67 -20.26 -35.11
N ALA A 384 -1.89 -19.18 -35.08
CA ALA A 384 -0.43 -19.26 -35.15
C ALA A 384 0.13 -20.04 -33.94
N PRO A 385 1.14 -20.91 -34.14
CA PRO A 385 1.72 -21.69 -33.06
C PRO A 385 2.32 -20.76 -31.99
N LEU A 386 2.06 -21.07 -30.72
CA LEU A 386 2.70 -20.40 -29.59
C LEU A 386 4.23 -20.51 -29.69
N ARG A 387 4.95 -19.47 -29.23
CA ARG A 387 6.41 -19.53 -29.12
C ARG A 387 6.80 -20.58 -28.09
N GLY A 388 7.85 -21.34 -28.38
CA GLY A 388 8.38 -22.37 -27.49
C GLY A 388 7.87 -23.79 -27.79
N LYS A 389 8.58 -24.78 -27.24
CA LYS A 389 8.19 -26.19 -27.35
C LYS A 389 7.19 -26.52 -26.25
N TRP A 390 6.20 -27.36 -26.58
CA TRP A 390 5.34 -27.92 -25.56
C TRP A 390 6.18 -28.77 -24.60
N ASN A 391 6.17 -28.43 -23.32
CA ASN A 391 6.91 -29.13 -22.27
C ASN A 391 5.93 -29.55 -21.17
N GLN A 392 5.58 -30.85 -21.16
CA GLN A 392 4.60 -31.37 -20.21
C GLN A 392 5.04 -31.18 -18.75
N ASP A 393 6.34 -31.27 -18.45
CA ASP A 393 6.84 -31.06 -17.09
C ASP A 393 6.68 -29.60 -16.64
N GLN A 394 6.98 -28.65 -17.53
CA GLN A 394 6.74 -27.23 -17.25
C GLN A 394 5.26 -26.94 -17.05
N VAL A 395 4.38 -27.49 -17.91
CA VAL A 395 2.92 -27.34 -17.77
C VAL A 395 2.45 -27.90 -16.43
N ARG A 396 2.93 -29.10 -16.06
CA ARG A 396 2.61 -29.77 -14.78
C ARG A 396 2.97 -28.90 -13.58
N ARG A 397 4.21 -28.38 -13.55
CA ARG A 397 4.73 -27.51 -12.50
C ARG A 397 3.97 -26.19 -12.42
N THR A 398 3.69 -25.59 -13.56
CA THR A 398 2.89 -24.36 -13.66
C THR A 398 1.48 -24.59 -13.11
N TYR A 399 0.82 -25.68 -13.48
CA TYR A 399 -0.52 -25.99 -13.00
C TYR A 399 -0.57 -26.32 -11.51
N ALA A 400 0.48 -26.94 -10.95
CA ALA A 400 0.61 -27.10 -9.50
C ALA A 400 0.63 -25.74 -8.77
N MET A 401 1.42 -24.78 -9.27
CA MET A 401 1.45 -23.42 -8.72
C MET A 401 0.09 -22.74 -8.83
N ILE A 402 -0.63 -22.91 -9.95
CA ILE A 402 -1.97 -22.32 -10.13
C ILE A 402 -3.02 -22.99 -9.24
N THR A 403 -2.92 -24.29 -8.98
CA THR A 403 -3.79 -24.96 -8.01
C THR A 403 -3.53 -24.46 -6.59
N ASN A 404 -2.29 -24.17 -6.22
CA ASN A 404 -1.99 -23.52 -4.94
C ASN A 404 -2.59 -22.09 -4.86
N ILE A 405 -2.52 -21.31 -5.94
CA ILE A 405 -3.23 -20.01 -6.04
C ILE A 405 -4.74 -20.20 -5.83
N ASP A 406 -5.32 -21.21 -6.47
CA ASP A 406 -6.75 -21.53 -6.35
C ASP A 406 -7.16 -21.82 -4.91
N GLU A 407 -6.40 -22.66 -4.20
CA GLU A 407 -6.65 -22.97 -2.80
C GLU A 407 -6.57 -21.73 -1.91
N ASN A 408 -5.56 -20.88 -2.12
CA ASN A 408 -5.42 -19.61 -1.42
C ASN A 408 -6.57 -18.62 -1.71
N ILE A 409 -7.08 -18.58 -2.93
CA ILE A 409 -8.29 -17.80 -3.27
C ILE A 409 -9.51 -18.33 -2.52
N GLY A 410 -9.68 -19.66 -2.47
CA GLY A 410 -10.76 -20.29 -1.70
C GLY A 410 -10.72 -19.90 -0.23
N GLN A 411 -9.55 -20.06 0.41
CA GLN A 411 -9.32 -19.68 1.80
C GLN A 411 -9.54 -18.18 2.04
N MET A 412 -9.09 -17.33 1.12
CA MET A 412 -9.29 -15.89 1.21
C MET A 412 -10.77 -15.52 1.22
N ILE A 413 -11.56 -16.06 0.29
CA ILE A 413 -13.00 -15.80 0.22
C ILE A 413 -13.72 -16.34 1.46
N GLU A 414 -13.39 -17.55 1.91
CA GLU A 414 -13.93 -18.14 3.14
C GLU A 414 -13.64 -17.25 4.37
N GLN A 415 -12.41 -16.75 4.50
CA GLN A 415 -12.02 -15.91 5.63
C GLN A 415 -12.69 -14.53 5.58
N ILE A 416 -12.87 -13.93 4.41
CA ILE A 416 -13.62 -12.68 4.22
C ILE A 416 -15.08 -12.87 4.67
N ASP A 417 -15.71 -13.97 4.26
CA ASP A 417 -17.09 -14.28 4.61
C ASP A 417 -17.22 -14.63 6.11
N ALA A 418 -16.25 -15.35 6.69
CA ALA A 418 -16.18 -15.67 8.12
C ALA A 418 -15.96 -14.44 9.01
N MET A 419 -15.22 -13.43 8.51
CA MET A 419 -15.10 -12.12 9.16
C MET A 419 -16.38 -11.29 9.06
N GLY A 420 -17.37 -11.70 8.25
CA GLY A 420 -18.62 -10.97 8.07
C GLY A 420 -18.46 -9.67 7.27
N ILE A 421 -17.35 -9.53 6.52
CA ILE A 421 -17.03 -8.30 5.76
C ILE A 421 -17.28 -8.41 4.26
N GLY A 422 -17.89 -9.50 3.79
CA GLY A 422 -18.07 -9.77 2.35
C GLY A 422 -18.94 -8.74 1.63
N GLU A 423 -19.91 -8.12 2.29
CA GLU A 423 -20.74 -7.04 1.71
C GLU A 423 -19.99 -5.70 1.66
N GLN A 424 -19.03 -5.50 2.55
CA GLN A 424 -18.19 -4.30 2.57
C GLN A 424 -16.86 -4.51 1.83
N THR A 425 -16.65 -5.59 1.09
CA THR A 425 -15.36 -5.87 0.44
C THR A 425 -15.53 -6.09 -1.06
N LEU A 426 -14.91 -5.24 -1.86
CA LEU A 426 -14.73 -5.42 -3.29
C LEU A 426 -13.47 -6.27 -3.53
N VAL A 427 -13.65 -7.45 -4.10
CA VAL A 427 -12.55 -8.32 -4.54
C VAL A 427 -12.43 -8.22 -6.07
N LEU A 428 -11.22 -7.91 -6.55
CA LEU A 428 -10.87 -7.88 -7.96
C LEU A 428 -9.77 -8.92 -8.23
N PHE A 429 -9.98 -9.82 -9.18
CA PHE A 429 -8.97 -10.78 -9.64
C PHE A 429 -8.70 -10.63 -11.13
N PHE A 430 -7.42 -10.58 -11.51
CA PHE A 430 -6.94 -10.60 -12.91
C PHE A 430 -5.48 -11.10 -12.97
N THR A 431 -4.86 -11.13 -14.14
CA THR A 431 -3.47 -11.57 -14.34
C THR A 431 -2.65 -10.47 -15.03
N ASP A 432 -1.34 -10.41 -14.83
CA ASP A 432 -0.54 -9.27 -15.29
C ASP A 432 -0.15 -9.31 -16.77
N ASN A 433 -0.10 -10.50 -17.37
CA ASN A 433 0.09 -10.76 -18.80
C ASN A 433 -0.32 -12.19 -19.16
N GLY A 434 -0.20 -12.56 -20.44
CA GLY A 434 -0.37 -13.94 -20.89
C GLY A 434 0.70 -14.91 -20.35
N PRO A 435 0.58 -16.21 -20.66
CA PRO A 435 1.39 -17.24 -20.01
C PRO A 435 2.87 -17.20 -20.41
N GLU A 436 3.77 -17.43 -19.45
CA GLU A 436 5.17 -17.78 -19.73
C GLU A 436 5.32 -19.25 -20.12
N GLY A 437 5.92 -19.50 -21.28
CA GLY A 437 6.01 -20.84 -21.84
C GLY A 437 4.73 -21.26 -22.57
N ARG A 438 4.85 -22.31 -23.39
CA ARG A 438 3.75 -22.76 -24.25
C ARG A 438 2.77 -23.63 -23.46
N ARG A 439 1.52 -23.16 -23.35
CA ARG A 439 0.38 -23.90 -22.77
C ARG A 439 -0.97 -23.36 -23.25
N PHE A 440 -2.07 -23.94 -22.79
CA PHE A 440 -3.42 -23.64 -23.27
C PHE A 440 -3.85 -22.19 -22.99
N VAL A 441 -4.27 -21.47 -24.05
CA VAL A 441 -4.69 -20.05 -24.00
C VAL A 441 -6.16 -19.86 -24.43
N SER A 442 -7.04 -20.84 -24.17
CA SER A 442 -8.48 -20.74 -24.49
C SER A 442 -8.76 -20.47 -25.99
N GLY A 443 -7.93 -21.02 -26.88
CA GLY A 443 -8.08 -20.87 -28.33
C GLY A 443 -7.62 -19.51 -28.89
N TYR A 444 -7.06 -18.63 -28.07
CA TYR A 444 -6.45 -17.37 -28.51
C TYR A 444 -5.04 -17.57 -29.09
N ARG A 445 -4.47 -16.50 -29.65
CA ARG A 445 -3.12 -16.49 -30.25
C ARG A 445 -2.15 -15.70 -29.40
N GLY A 446 -0.91 -16.16 -29.30
CA GLY A 446 0.15 -15.47 -28.55
C GLY A 446 0.23 -15.90 -27.09
N SER A 447 1.26 -15.42 -26.41
CA SER A 447 1.61 -15.69 -25.01
C SER A 447 2.35 -14.46 -24.46
N LYS A 448 2.94 -14.52 -23.26
CA LYS A 448 3.77 -13.43 -22.72
C LYS A 448 4.70 -12.84 -23.80
N SER A 449 4.87 -11.52 -23.79
CA SER A 449 5.60 -10.71 -24.79
C SER A 449 4.93 -10.56 -26.17
N SER A 450 3.69 -11.03 -26.35
CA SER A 450 2.91 -10.84 -27.58
C SER A 450 1.75 -9.86 -27.34
N THR A 451 1.47 -8.97 -28.29
CA THR A 451 0.30 -8.07 -28.27
C THR A 451 -0.98 -8.73 -28.78
N LEU A 452 -0.92 -9.98 -29.22
CA LEU A 452 -2.09 -10.80 -29.57
C LEU A 452 -2.85 -11.25 -28.30
N GLU A 453 -4.15 -11.55 -28.44
CA GLU A 453 -5.08 -11.93 -27.36
C GLU A 453 -4.49 -12.83 -26.27
N GLY A 454 -3.81 -13.92 -26.62
CA GLY A 454 -3.25 -14.85 -25.62
C GLY A 454 -2.09 -14.27 -24.79
N GLY A 455 -1.53 -13.14 -25.21
CA GLY A 455 -0.48 -12.41 -24.48
C GLY A 455 -0.97 -11.22 -23.64
N VAL A 456 -2.14 -10.67 -23.95
CA VAL A 456 -2.66 -9.44 -23.31
C VAL A 456 -4.08 -9.56 -22.75
N ARG A 457 -4.82 -10.61 -23.08
CA ARG A 457 -6.16 -10.81 -22.53
C ARG A 457 -6.06 -11.41 -21.14
N SER A 458 -6.76 -10.82 -20.18
CA SER A 458 -6.81 -11.28 -18.79
C SER A 458 -8.26 -11.52 -18.36
N PRO A 459 -8.53 -12.49 -17.48
CA PRO A 459 -9.78 -12.46 -16.72
C PRO A 459 -9.90 -11.13 -15.97
N LEU A 460 -11.13 -10.69 -15.72
CA LEU A 460 -11.44 -9.72 -14.67
C LEU A 460 -12.67 -10.21 -13.92
N PHE A 461 -12.47 -10.65 -12.69
CA PHE A 461 -13.52 -11.09 -11.79
C PHE A 461 -13.69 -10.06 -10.68
N ALA A 462 -14.86 -9.42 -10.63
CA ALA A 462 -15.23 -8.47 -9.60
C ALA A 462 -16.35 -9.03 -8.71
N ARG A 463 -16.01 -9.42 -7.49
CA ARG A 463 -16.98 -9.90 -6.48
C ARG A 463 -17.19 -8.80 -5.45
N TRP A 464 -18.44 -8.38 -5.27
CA TRP A 464 -18.84 -7.47 -4.21
C TRP A 464 -20.26 -7.84 -3.77
N LYS A 465 -20.35 -8.59 -2.66
CA LYS A 465 -21.61 -9.22 -2.23
C LYS A 465 -22.66 -8.16 -1.94
N GLY A 466 -23.87 -8.34 -2.48
CA GLY A 466 -24.97 -7.36 -2.32
C GLY A 466 -24.88 -6.11 -3.20
N HIS A 467 -23.76 -5.88 -3.87
CA HIS A 467 -23.53 -4.71 -4.74
C HIS A 467 -23.43 -5.07 -6.22
N LEU A 468 -22.64 -6.09 -6.56
CA LEU A 468 -22.50 -6.59 -7.92
C LEU A 468 -23.29 -7.88 -8.10
N LYS A 469 -24.03 -7.98 -9.21
CA LYS A 469 -24.83 -9.17 -9.52
C LYS A 469 -23.91 -10.33 -9.98
N PRO A 470 -23.93 -11.49 -9.31
CA PRO A 470 -23.18 -12.67 -9.74
C PRO A 470 -23.50 -13.05 -11.19
N GLY A 471 -22.46 -13.38 -11.96
CA GLY A 471 -22.58 -13.77 -13.36
C GLY A 471 -22.92 -12.63 -14.31
N ALA A 472 -23.06 -11.38 -13.84
CA ALA A 472 -23.20 -10.23 -14.72
C ALA A 472 -21.99 -10.13 -15.65
N ARG A 473 -22.24 -9.80 -16.91
CA ARG A 473 -21.21 -9.72 -17.95
C ARG A 473 -21.46 -8.51 -18.82
N THR A 474 -20.38 -7.81 -19.13
CA THR A 474 -20.40 -6.69 -20.08
C THR A 474 -19.39 -6.92 -21.21
N GLY A 475 -19.75 -6.44 -22.40
CA GLY A 475 -18.89 -6.46 -23.59
C GLY A 475 -17.99 -5.23 -23.73
N ARG A 476 -17.97 -4.33 -22.74
CA ARG A 476 -17.12 -3.14 -22.75
C ARG A 476 -15.65 -3.55 -22.72
N VAL A 477 -14.87 -3.03 -23.66
CA VAL A 477 -13.41 -3.12 -23.61
C VAL A 477 -12.89 -2.28 -22.44
N ALA A 478 -12.16 -2.91 -21.54
CA ALA A 478 -11.48 -2.27 -20.43
C ALA A 478 -10.05 -2.82 -20.30
N ALA A 479 -9.23 -2.16 -19.50
CA ALA A 479 -7.86 -2.60 -19.26
C ALA A 479 -7.45 -2.32 -17.80
N HIS A 480 -6.37 -2.95 -17.35
CA HIS A 480 -5.74 -2.74 -16.04
C HIS A 480 -5.55 -1.26 -15.64
N ILE A 481 -5.32 -0.37 -16.60
CA ILE A 481 -5.23 1.08 -16.37
C ILE A 481 -6.53 1.69 -15.80
N ASP A 482 -7.67 1.04 -16.02
CA ASP A 482 -8.98 1.47 -15.56
C ASP A 482 -9.28 1.01 -14.11
N ILE A 483 -8.42 0.18 -13.51
CA ILE A 483 -8.62 -0.33 -12.15
C ILE A 483 -8.57 0.81 -11.13
N LEU A 484 -7.57 1.70 -11.20
CA LEU A 484 -7.45 2.83 -10.28
C LEU A 484 -8.73 3.68 -10.24
N PRO A 485 -9.22 4.27 -11.35
CA PRO A 485 -10.43 5.09 -11.29
C PRO A 485 -11.66 4.29 -10.88
N THR A 486 -11.74 2.99 -11.20
CA THR A 486 -12.85 2.14 -10.75
C THR A 486 -12.85 1.95 -9.24
N VAL A 487 -11.69 1.67 -8.65
CA VAL A 487 -11.53 1.52 -7.20
C VAL A 487 -11.85 2.83 -6.49
N LEU A 488 -11.36 3.96 -7.00
CA LEU A 488 -11.66 5.28 -6.42
C LEU A 488 -13.16 5.60 -6.48
N GLU A 489 -13.85 5.33 -7.59
CA GLU A 489 -15.30 5.50 -7.71
C GLU A 489 -16.04 4.61 -6.71
N ALA A 490 -15.70 3.32 -6.63
CA ALA A 490 -16.32 2.37 -5.71
C ALA A 490 -16.15 2.78 -4.24
N CYS A 491 -15.02 3.39 -3.91
CA CYS A 491 -14.68 3.85 -2.57
C CYS A 491 -15.18 5.26 -2.24
N SER A 492 -15.78 5.96 -3.22
CA SER A 492 -16.12 7.39 -3.10
C SER A 492 -14.91 8.22 -2.64
N VAL A 493 -13.76 7.96 -3.26
CA VAL A 493 -12.51 8.70 -3.07
C VAL A 493 -12.29 9.57 -4.31
N PRO A 494 -12.20 10.90 -4.18
CA PRO A 494 -11.93 11.76 -5.34
C PRO A 494 -10.49 11.57 -5.80
N LEU A 495 -10.27 11.77 -7.11
CA LEU A 495 -8.92 11.90 -7.64
C LEU A 495 -8.28 13.18 -7.08
N PRO A 496 -7.00 13.19 -6.69
CA PRO A 496 -6.31 14.41 -6.26
C PRO A 496 -6.37 15.52 -7.31
N ASP A 497 -6.51 16.75 -6.85
CA ASP A 497 -6.60 17.92 -7.73
C ASP A 497 -5.38 18.03 -8.63
N GLY A 498 -5.62 18.19 -9.94
CA GLY A 498 -4.56 18.31 -10.95
C GLY A 498 -3.90 17.00 -11.37
N LEU A 499 -4.14 15.88 -10.68
CA LEU A 499 -3.63 14.57 -11.12
C LEU A 499 -4.35 14.14 -12.40
N LYS A 500 -3.58 13.83 -13.44
CA LYS A 500 -4.09 13.37 -14.73
C LYS A 500 -3.84 11.88 -14.89
N ILE A 501 -4.92 11.11 -14.98
CA ILE A 501 -4.91 9.67 -15.28
C ILE A 501 -5.46 9.45 -16.70
N ASP A 502 -5.07 8.34 -17.34
CA ASP A 502 -5.62 7.95 -18.65
C ASP A 502 -6.77 6.93 -18.51
N GLY A 503 -6.84 6.22 -17.38
CA GLY A 503 -7.88 5.24 -17.10
C GLY A 503 -9.27 5.85 -16.95
N VAL A 504 -10.29 5.04 -17.23
CA VAL A 504 -11.71 5.41 -17.06
C VAL A 504 -12.43 4.30 -16.33
N SER A 505 -13.05 4.63 -15.19
CA SER A 505 -13.78 3.67 -14.37
C SER A 505 -14.77 2.84 -15.19
N PHE A 506 -14.85 1.54 -14.90
CA PHE A 506 -15.84 0.61 -15.46
C PHE A 506 -16.87 0.15 -14.42
N LEU A 507 -16.95 0.80 -13.25
CA LEU A 507 -17.84 0.39 -12.15
C LEU A 507 -19.30 0.32 -12.59
N ALA A 508 -19.77 1.34 -13.31
CA ALA A 508 -21.13 1.40 -13.81
C ALA A 508 -21.47 0.20 -14.71
N GLU A 509 -20.52 -0.25 -15.53
CA GLU A 509 -20.70 -1.42 -16.39
C GLU A 509 -20.73 -2.74 -15.60
N LEU A 510 -20.00 -2.84 -14.49
CA LEU A 510 -20.12 -3.97 -13.56
C LEU A 510 -21.48 -3.99 -12.84
N GLU A 511 -22.02 -2.82 -12.53
CA GLU A 511 -23.37 -2.64 -11.96
C GLU A 511 -24.48 -2.77 -13.02
N ASN A 512 -24.13 -3.08 -14.27
CA ASN A 512 -25.04 -3.19 -15.41
C ASN A 512 -25.84 -1.90 -15.68
N ARG A 513 -25.28 -0.75 -15.31
CA ARG A 513 -25.80 0.58 -15.65
C ARG A 513 -25.35 0.97 -17.05
N GLN A 514 -26.27 1.51 -17.84
CA GLN A 514 -25.93 2.06 -19.16
C GLN A 514 -25.25 3.41 -19.00
N VAL A 515 -24.02 3.52 -19.51
CA VAL A 515 -23.25 4.76 -19.52
C VAL A 515 -22.87 5.11 -20.95
N LYS A 516 -23.18 6.34 -21.37
CA LYS A 516 -22.67 6.88 -22.63
C LYS A 516 -21.19 7.24 -22.42
N ARG A 517 -20.33 6.68 -23.26
CA ARG A 517 -18.88 6.86 -23.17
C ARG A 517 -18.38 7.44 -24.48
N ASP A 518 -17.50 8.41 -24.39
CA ASP A 518 -16.77 8.87 -25.56
C ASP A 518 -15.74 7.81 -25.97
N PRO A 519 -15.41 7.70 -27.27
CA PRO A 519 -14.33 6.85 -27.72
C PRO A 519 -13.03 7.22 -27.00
N ARG A 520 -12.26 6.22 -26.56
CA ARG A 520 -10.90 6.45 -26.06
C ARG A 520 -10.02 6.92 -27.23
N THR A 521 -9.54 8.16 -27.17
CA THR A 521 -8.62 8.76 -28.14
C THR A 521 -7.17 8.64 -27.73
#